data_AF-A0A3M0NFC2-F1
#
_entry.id   AF-A0A3M0NFC2-F1
#
_cell.length_a   1.000
_cell.length_b   1.000
_cell.length_c   1.000
_cell.angle_alpha   90.00
_cell.angle_beta   90.00
_cell.angle_gamma   90.00
#
_symmetry.space_group_name_H-M   'P 1'
#
loop_
_entity.id
_entity.type
_entity.pdbx_description
1 polymer ?
#
loop_
_entity_poly.entity_id
_entity_poly.type
_entity_poly.pdbx_seq_one_letter_code
_entity_poly.pdbx_strand_id
1 'polypeptide(L)'
;MKYLKAYGPLIILVLLIDTVSEMISTQVFKIGKIEISILPLVFAVIIAILVYLIPAKPIKKLYNDKRVKFAGKYMILIMLPLMARYGANVAPKINEIISVGWVFLVHELGNLGTIIFGLPVALLLGLREEAIGSTLGLGREGELAYISEKYTLNSPEGRGVLGIYLIGTIFGSIIFSILAPLLLGMGFNYKAVAMSAGVGSSSMMTAASTSLAALVPKHSDTILSFAAASQLLTSFIGTYIMYFLAVPLQRFMYTHITSLLDRKKEVYPDHD
;
A
#
# COMPACT_ATOMS: atom_id res chain seq x y z
N MET A 1 -10.88 -3.72 -33.71
CA MET A 1 -10.33 -2.40 -34.10
C MET A 1 -10.85 -1.20 -33.28
N LYS A 2 -12.15 -1.12 -32.94
CA LYS A 2 -12.75 0.01 -32.18
C LYS A 2 -12.20 0.16 -30.74
N TYR A 3 -12.06 -0.94 -30.01
CA TYR A 3 -11.47 -0.97 -28.66
C TYR A 3 -9.99 -0.58 -28.66
N LEU A 4 -9.22 -1.06 -29.65
CA LEU A 4 -7.80 -0.74 -29.79
C LEU A 4 -7.57 0.76 -30.05
N LYS A 5 -8.41 1.40 -30.89
CA LYS A 5 -8.37 2.86 -31.08
C LYS A 5 -8.83 3.63 -29.83
N ALA A 6 -9.75 3.07 -29.04
CA ALA A 6 -10.28 3.70 -27.84
C ALA A 6 -9.28 3.69 -26.68
N TYR A 7 -8.64 2.56 -26.39
CA TYR A 7 -7.79 2.36 -25.19
C TYR A 7 -6.31 2.19 -25.49
N GLY A 8 -5.95 1.76 -26.71
CA GLY A 8 -4.56 1.53 -27.13
C GLY A 8 -3.61 2.69 -26.86
N PRO A 9 -3.98 3.96 -27.08
CA PRO A 9 -3.10 5.08 -26.75
C PRO A 9 -2.74 5.19 -25.26
N LEU A 10 -3.66 4.85 -24.35
CA LEU A 10 -3.36 4.81 -22.92
C LEU A 10 -2.42 3.65 -22.61
N ILE A 11 -2.68 2.47 -23.17
CA ILE A 11 -1.86 1.27 -22.95
C ILE A 11 -0.43 1.51 -23.44
N ILE A 12 -0.26 2.09 -24.63
CA ILE A 12 1.06 2.46 -25.17
C ILE A 12 1.77 3.44 -24.25
N LEU A 13 1.06 4.45 -23.73
CA LEU A 13 1.65 5.39 -22.79
C LEU A 13 2.14 4.69 -21.51
N VAL A 14 1.31 3.81 -20.93
CA VAL A 14 1.68 3.04 -19.72
C VAL A 14 2.90 2.17 -20.00
N LEU A 15 2.94 1.46 -21.13
CA LEU A 15 4.08 0.63 -21.53
C LEU A 15 5.35 1.44 -21.74
N LEU A 16 5.25 2.65 -22.31
CA LEU A 16 6.40 3.54 -22.46
C LEU A 16 6.93 4.04 -21.11
N ILE A 17 6.03 4.45 -20.21
CA ILE A 17 6.40 4.88 -18.87
C ILE A 17 7.07 3.73 -18.11
N ASP A 18 6.49 2.54 -18.18
CA ASP A 18 7.03 1.32 -17.57
C ASP A 18 8.41 0.98 -18.12
N THR A 19 8.56 0.96 -19.45
CA THR A 19 9.85 0.70 -20.12
C THR A 19 10.92 1.69 -19.69
N VAL A 20 10.61 3.00 -19.69
CA VAL A 20 11.56 4.04 -19.25
C VAL A 20 11.93 3.86 -17.79
N SER A 21 10.97 3.50 -16.94
CA SER A 21 11.18 3.29 -15.51
C SER A 21 12.05 2.07 -15.23
N GLU A 22 11.83 0.97 -15.96
CA GLU A 22 12.67 -0.24 -15.90
C GLU A 22 14.08 0.02 -16.46
N MET A 23 14.21 0.85 -17.50
CA MET A 23 15.52 1.29 -18.00
C MET A 23 16.32 2.09 -16.97
N ILE A 24 15.64 2.89 -16.13
CA ILE A 24 16.27 3.57 -15.00
C ILE A 24 16.71 2.55 -13.94
N SER A 25 16.01 1.42 -13.81
CA SER A 25 16.27 0.36 -12.84
C SER A 25 16.18 0.85 -11.38
N THR A 26 16.48 -0.04 -10.44
CA THR A 26 16.51 0.31 -9.02
C THR A 26 17.72 1.19 -8.72
N GLN A 27 17.47 2.39 -8.20
CA GLN A 27 18.51 3.31 -7.77
C GLN A 27 18.72 3.18 -6.26
N VAL A 28 19.95 2.93 -5.82
CA VAL A 28 20.29 2.77 -4.40
C VAL A 28 21.17 3.91 -3.96
N PHE A 29 20.70 4.66 -2.96
CA PHE A 29 21.43 5.77 -2.35
C PHE A 29 21.86 5.38 -0.95
N LYS A 30 23.12 5.64 -0.60
CA LYS A 30 23.64 5.43 0.75
C LYS A 30 23.75 6.77 1.47
N ILE A 31 23.03 6.92 2.57
CA ILE A 31 23.14 8.08 3.47
C ILE A 31 23.68 7.56 4.80
N GLY A 32 25.00 7.64 4.98
CA GLY A 32 25.67 7.02 6.13
C GLY A 32 25.53 5.50 6.11
N LYS A 33 24.87 4.94 7.13
CA LYS A 33 24.59 3.49 7.25
C LYS A 33 23.22 3.07 6.70
N ILE A 34 22.40 4.03 6.24
CA ILE A 34 21.05 3.77 5.74
C ILE A 34 21.11 3.64 4.22
N GLU A 35 20.54 2.56 3.69
CA GLU A 35 20.37 2.36 2.26
C GLU A 35 18.93 2.69 1.86
N ILE A 36 18.77 3.65 0.96
CA ILE A 36 17.49 4.07 0.41
C ILE A 36 17.42 3.57 -1.03
N SER A 37 16.51 2.61 -1.27
CA SER A 37 16.24 2.08 -2.61
C SER A 37 15.01 2.73 -3.22
N ILE A 38 15.19 3.31 -4.40
CA ILE A 38 14.11 3.83 -5.24
C ILE A 38 13.85 2.80 -6.34
N LEU A 39 12.70 2.13 -6.28
CA LEU A 39 12.31 1.12 -7.25
C LEU A 39 11.84 1.75 -8.57
N PRO A 40 11.90 1.01 -9.69
CA PRO A 40 11.32 1.40 -10.98
C PRO A 40 9.89 1.96 -10.86
N LEU A 41 9.07 1.35 -10.01
CA LEU A 41 7.68 1.77 -9.76
C LEU A 41 7.56 3.25 -9.31
N VAL A 42 8.53 3.77 -8.54
CA VAL A 42 8.52 5.17 -8.10
C VAL A 42 8.74 6.11 -9.29
N PHE A 43 9.68 5.76 -10.18
CA PHE A 43 9.90 6.50 -11.41
C PHE A 43 8.67 6.47 -12.30
N ALA A 44 7.99 5.32 -12.40
CA ALA A 44 6.76 5.20 -13.20
C ALA A 44 5.67 6.16 -12.70
N VAL A 45 5.47 6.24 -11.38
CA VAL A 45 4.52 7.17 -10.77
C VAL A 45 4.91 8.63 -11.03
N ILE A 46 6.17 8.99 -10.80
CA ILE A 46 6.66 10.37 -11.01
C ILE A 46 6.52 10.77 -12.47
N ILE A 47 6.94 9.92 -13.41
CA ILE A 47 6.84 10.18 -14.84
C ILE A 47 5.36 10.31 -15.25
N ALA A 48 4.47 9.44 -14.75
CA ALA A 48 3.04 9.56 -15.05
C ALA A 48 2.45 10.89 -14.58
N ILE A 49 2.81 11.35 -13.37
CA ILE A 49 2.42 12.67 -12.84
C ILE A 49 2.98 13.79 -13.73
N LEU A 50 4.26 13.75 -14.06
CA LEU A 50 4.91 14.76 -14.90
C LEU A 50 4.27 14.83 -16.29
N VAL A 51 4.01 13.68 -16.92
CA VAL A 51 3.31 13.59 -18.20
C VAL A 51 1.91 14.18 -18.10
N TYR A 52 1.15 13.85 -17.06
CA TYR A 52 -0.19 14.40 -16.86
C TYR A 52 -0.20 15.93 -16.72
N LEU A 53 0.83 16.51 -16.08
CA LEU A 53 0.96 17.96 -15.89
C LEU A 53 1.31 18.72 -17.17
N ILE A 54 1.75 18.06 -18.24
CA ILE A 54 2.06 18.72 -19.52
C ILE A 54 0.77 19.36 -20.08
N PRO A 55 0.73 20.69 -20.31
CA PRO A 55 -0.47 21.39 -20.76
C PRO A 55 -0.77 21.20 -22.26
N ALA A 56 -0.52 20.00 -22.79
CA ALA A 56 -0.76 19.65 -24.18
C ALA A 56 -2.14 19.00 -24.36
N LYS A 57 -2.97 19.56 -25.26
CA LYS A 57 -4.28 18.99 -25.66
C LYS A 57 -4.24 17.48 -26.00
N PRO A 58 -3.26 16.96 -26.76
CA PRO A 58 -3.19 15.52 -27.04
C PRO A 58 -3.00 14.69 -25.77
N ILE A 59 -2.18 15.14 -24.82
CA ILE A 59 -1.95 14.46 -23.54
C ILE A 59 -3.21 14.46 -22.68
N LYS A 60 -3.90 15.61 -22.55
CA LYS A 60 -5.18 15.67 -21.80
C LYS A 60 -6.25 14.76 -22.41
N LYS A 61 -6.29 14.61 -23.74
CA LYS A 61 -7.17 13.64 -24.41
C LYS A 61 -6.84 12.19 -24.05
N LEU A 62 -5.60 11.89 -23.62
CA LEU A 62 -5.21 10.57 -23.15
C LEU A 62 -5.91 10.17 -21.85
N TYR A 63 -6.19 11.13 -20.97
CA TYR A 63 -6.75 10.92 -19.63
C TYR A 63 -8.26 11.20 -19.55
N ASN A 64 -9.02 10.94 -20.62
CA ASN A 64 -10.47 11.12 -20.59
C ASN A 64 -11.18 10.12 -19.65
N ASP A 65 -12.38 10.46 -19.19
CA ASP A 65 -13.16 9.66 -18.24
C ASP A 65 -13.35 8.20 -18.65
N LYS A 66 -13.53 7.93 -19.95
CA LYS A 66 -13.70 6.56 -20.45
C LYS A 66 -12.45 5.72 -20.22
N ARG A 67 -11.27 6.31 -20.37
CA ARG A 67 -9.97 5.68 -20.19
C ARG A 67 -9.60 5.54 -18.71
N VAL A 68 -9.91 6.54 -17.90
CA VAL A 68 -9.73 6.49 -16.44
C VAL A 68 -10.62 5.40 -15.83
N LYS A 69 -11.91 5.37 -16.20
CA LYS A 69 -12.84 4.31 -15.76
C LYS A 69 -12.41 2.93 -16.23
N PHE A 70 -11.87 2.83 -17.45
CA PHE A 70 -11.28 1.58 -17.95
C PHE A 70 -10.10 1.16 -17.07
N ALA A 71 -9.11 2.03 -16.84
CA ALA A 71 -7.96 1.71 -16.01
C ALA A 71 -8.38 1.25 -14.60
N GLY A 72 -9.29 1.97 -13.94
CA GLY A 72 -9.80 1.59 -12.62
C GLY A 72 -10.53 0.25 -12.61
N LYS A 73 -11.42 0.01 -13.58
CA LYS A 73 -12.20 -1.24 -13.66
C LYS A 73 -11.31 -2.47 -13.89
N TYR A 74 -10.29 -2.36 -14.73
CA TYR A 74 -9.43 -3.50 -15.09
C TYR A 74 -8.20 -3.64 -14.19
N MET A 75 -8.00 -2.74 -13.23
CA MET A 75 -6.87 -2.81 -12.29
C MET A 75 -6.85 -4.12 -11.52
N ILE A 76 -7.98 -4.58 -10.98
CA ILE A 76 -8.08 -5.84 -10.22
C ILE A 76 -7.63 -7.03 -11.08
N LEU A 77 -8.05 -7.06 -12.35
CA LEU A 77 -7.67 -8.12 -13.28
C LEU A 77 -6.15 -8.14 -13.52
N ILE A 78 -5.50 -6.98 -13.58
CA ILE A 78 -4.05 -6.86 -13.70
C ILE A 78 -3.34 -7.29 -12.40
N MET A 79 -4.00 -7.20 -11.25
CA MET A 79 -3.46 -7.63 -9.95
C MET A 79 -3.60 -9.15 -9.71
N LEU A 80 -4.45 -9.87 -10.45
CA LEU A 80 -4.64 -11.32 -10.26
C LEU A 80 -3.33 -12.14 -10.35
N PRO A 81 -2.42 -11.90 -11.31
CA PRO A 81 -1.12 -12.60 -11.34
C PRO A 81 -0.27 -12.35 -10.09
N LEU A 82 -0.34 -11.15 -9.50
CA LEU A 82 0.37 -10.85 -8.25
C LEU A 82 -0.24 -11.65 -7.08
N MET A 83 -1.57 -11.72 -7.00
CA MET A 83 -2.28 -12.55 -6.02
C MET A 83 -1.92 -14.03 -6.16
N ALA A 84 -1.90 -14.54 -7.39
CA ALA A 84 -1.48 -15.91 -7.68
C ALA A 84 -0.03 -16.16 -7.24
N ARG A 85 0.87 -15.20 -7.48
CA ARG A 85 2.26 -15.27 -7.01
C ARG A 85 2.36 -15.27 -5.49
N TYR A 86 1.57 -14.46 -4.79
CA TYR A 86 1.54 -14.49 -3.33
C TYR A 86 1.06 -15.84 -2.82
N GLY A 87 -0.04 -16.38 -3.35
CA GLY A 87 -0.52 -17.72 -3.01
C GLY A 87 0.53 -18.81 -3.25
N ALA A 88 1.23 -18.77 -4.40
CA ALA A 88 2.30 -19.70 -4.74
C ALA A 88 3.53 -19.58 -3.82
N ASN A 89 3.84 -18.38 -3.32
CA ASN A 89 4.91 -18.17 -2.34
C ASN A 89 4.52 -18.63 -0.93
N VAL A 90 3.25 -18.48 -0.56
CA VAL A 90 2.71 -18.83 0.77
C VAL A 90 2.53 -20.34 0.91
N ALA A 91 2.00 -21.02 -0.11
CA ALA A 91 1.62 -22.44 -0.03
C ALA A 91 2.73 -23.37 0.48
N PRO A 92 4.01 -23.26 0.04
CA PRO A 92 5.10 -24.11 0.54
C PRO A 92 5.44 -23.89 2.01
N LYS A 93 5.11 -22.71 2.57
CA LYS A 93 5.49 -22.28 3.93
C LYS A 93 4.33 -22.34 4.92
N ILE A 94 3.17 -22.86 4.51
CA ILE A 94 1.94 -22.76 5.29
C ILE A 94 2.02 -23.45 6.67
N ASN A 95 2.73 -24.59 6.76
CA ASN A 95 2.92 -25.29 8.04
C ASN A 95 3.79 -24.49 9.01
N GLU A 96 4.85 -23.86 8.50
CA GLU A 96 5.72 -22.99 9.30
C GLU A 96 4.93 -21.78 9.79
N ILE A 97 4.20 -21.11 8.89
CA ILE A 97 3.32 -19.98 9.21
C ILE A 97 2.32 -20.33 10.31
N ILE A 98 1.66 -21.49 10.24
CA ILE A 98 0.69 -21.91 11.26
C ILE A 98 1.38 -22.11 12.61
N SER A 99 2.59 -22.69 12.64
CA SER A 99 3.33 -22.95 13.88
C SER A 99 3.72 -21.69 14.66
N VAL A 100 3.97 -20.58 13.96
CA VAL A 100 4.27 -19.26 14.55
C VAL A 100 3.11 -18.26 14.40
N GLY A 101 1.98 -18.74 13.88
CA GLY A 101 0.88 -17.91 13.39
C GLY A 101 0.23 -17.06 14.46
N TRP A 102 0.25 -17.50 15.72
CA TRP A 102 -0.29 -16.72 16.84
C TRP A 102 0.45 -15.38 17.03
N VAL A 103 1.79 -15.39 16.94
CA VAL A 103 2.58 -14.16 17.07
C VAL A 103 2.23 -13.18 15.95
N PHE A 104 2.04 -13.70 14.75
CA PHE A 104 1.72 -12.90 13.60
C PHE A 104 0.27 -12.42 13.54
N LEU A 105 -0.69 -13.18 14.09
CA LEU A 105 -2.06 -12.69 14.27
C LEU A 105 -2.09 -11.47 15.19
N VAL A 106 -1.36 -11.51 16.30
CA VAL A 106 -1.23 -10.37 17.20
C VAL A 106 -0.50 -9.19 16.54
N HIS A 107 0.55 -9.48 15.77
CA HIS A 107 1.24 -8.47 14.96
C HIS A 107 0.30 -7.78 13.97
N GLU A 108 -0.56 -8.54 13.29
CA GLU A 108 -1.49 -8.04 12.29
C GLU A 108 -2.57 -7.11 12.88
N LEU A 109 -2.88 -7.25 14.17
CA LEU A 109 -3.73 -6.26 14.87
C LEU A 109 -3.10 -4.87 14.89
N GLY A 110 -1.78 -4.76 14.73
CA GLY A 110 -1.09 -3.48 14.56
C GLY A 110 -1.61 -2.68 13.37
N ASN A 111 -2.11 -3.34 12.31
CA ASN A 111 -2.69 -2.66 11.16
C ASN A 111 -3.97 -1.89 11.51
N LEU A 112 -4.67 -2.26 12.59
CA LEU A 112 -5.80 -1.48 13.13
C LEU A 112 -5.35 -0.10 13.62
N GLY A 113 -4.06 0.11 13.89
CA GLY A 113 -3.50 1.40 14.25
C GLY A 113 -3.74 2.47 13.18
N THR A 114 -3.81 2.10 11.91
CA THR A 114 -4.14 3.03 10.82
C THR A 114 -5.53 3.64 10.99
N ILE A 115 -6.49 2.86 11.49
CA ILE A 115 -7.83 3.33 11.83
C ILE A 115 -7.82 4.08 13.15
N ILE A 116 -7.21 3.49 14.19
CA ILE A 116 -7.23 4.06 15.55
C ILE A 116 -6.62 5.46 15.58
N PHE A 117 -5.51 5.66 14.86
CA PHE A 117 -4.78 6.92 14.85
C PHE A 117 -5.00 7.73 13.57
N GLY A 118 -5.00 7.07 12.40
CA GLY A 118 -5.10 7.76 11.11
C GLY A 118 -6.50 8.30 10.82
N LEU A 119 -7.56 7.57 11.16
CA LEU A 119 -8.93 8.02 10.90
C LEU A 119 -9.30 9.31 11.65
N PRO A 120 -9.05 9.45 12.97
CA PRO A 120 -9.28 10.71 13.66
C PRO A 120 -8.54 11.88 13.00
N VAL A 121 -7.26 11.70 12.64
CA VAL A 121 -6.47 12.76 12.00
C VAL A 121 -7.04 13.12 10.63
N ALA A 122 -7.40 12.13 9.80
CA ALA A 122 -7.97 12.38 8.49
C ALA A 122 -9.28 13.17 8.58
N LEU A 123 -10.18 12.79 9.50
CA LEU A 123 -11.44 13.49 9.74
C LEU A 123 -11.23 14.93 10.24
N LEU A 124 -10.25 15.16 11.13
CA LEU A 124 -9.88 16.49 11.61
C LEU A 124 -9.31 17.39 10.51
N LEU A 125 -8.65 16.80 9.51
CA LEU A 125 -8.20 17.51 8.30
C LEU A 125 -9.34 17.77 7.31
N GLY A 126 -10.57 17.35 7.62
CA GLY A 126 -11.76 17.55 6.80
C GLY A 126 -11.94 16.50 5.70
N LEU A 127 -11.13 15.43 5.68
CA LEU A 127 -11.37 14.28 4.80
C LEU A 127 -12.61 13.54 5.31
N ARG A 128 -13.56 13.23 4.43
CA ARG A 128 -14.81 12.56 4.78
C ARG A 128 -14.77 11.12 4.33
N GLU A 129 -15.53 10.76 3.31
CA GLU A 129 -15.52 9.43 2.70
C GLU A 129 -14.11 9.06 2.19
N GLU A 130 -13.30 10.02 1.74
CA GLU A 130 -11.88 9.80 1.43
C GLU A 130 -11.07 9.25 2.63
N ALA A 131 -11.45 9.59 3.85
CA ALA A 131 -10.82 9.08 5.07
C ALA A 131 -11.00 7.56 5.19
N ILE A 132 -12.11 7.00 4.71
CA ILE A 132 -12.37 5.55 4.74
C ILE A 132 -11.33 4.82 3.90
N GLY A 133 -11.11 5.25 2.67
CA GLY A 133 -10.11 4.62 1.79
C GLY A 133 -8.67 4.86 2.26
N SER A 134 -8.38 6.05 2.78
CA SER A 134 -7.01 6.42 3.18
C SER A 134 -6.58 5.92 4.56
N THR A 135 -7.47 5.28 5.32
CA THR A 135 -7.15 4.84 6.70
C THR A 135 -7.45 3.37 6.95
N LEU A 136 -7.85 2.62 5.91
CA LEU A 136 -8.09 1.18 5.98
C LEU A 136 -6.79 0.37 6.06
N GLY A 137 -5.65 0.96 5.70
CA GLY A 137 -4.35 0.31 5.67
C GLY A 137 -3.35 1.08 4.83
N LEU A 138 -2.40 0.38 4.19
CA LEU A 138 -1.40 0.98 3.30
C LEU A 138 -1.86 1.12 1.84
N GLY A 139 -3.16 0.94 1.61
CA GLY A 139 -3.77 0.89 0.30
C GLY A 139 -3.18 -0.21 -0.58
N ARG A 140 -2.76 -1.34 0.02
CA ARG A 140 -2.19 -2.46 -0.72
C ARG A 140 -3.32 -3.32 -1.26
N GLU A 141 -2.98 -4.48 -1.81
CA GLU A 141 -3.85 -5.16 -2.73
C GLU A 141 -5.15 -5.68 -2.08
N GLY A 142 -5.10 -6.03 -0.79
CA GLY A 142 -6.30 -6.39 -0.01
C GLY A 142 -7.26 -5.20 0.15
N GLU A 143 -6.73 -4.03 0.54
CA GLU A 143 -7.52 -2.81 0.69
C GLU A 143 -8.02 -2.29 -0.65
N LEU A 144 -7.19 -2.32 -1.70
CA LEU A 144 -7.59 -1.93 -3.05
C LEU A 144 -8.69 -2.84 -3.59
N ALA A 145 -8.56 -4.16 -3.41
CA ALA A 145 -9.59 -5.11 -3.82
C ALA A 145 -10.90 -4.85 -3.07
N TYR A 146 -10.85 -4.69 -1.74
CA TYR A 146 -12.04 -4.41 -0.94
C TYR A 146 -12.72 -3.08 -1.32
N ILE A 147 -11.96 -1.99 -1.42
CA ILE A 147 -12.52 -0.68 -1.77
C ILE A 147 -13.03 -0.65 -3.21
N SER A 148 -12.33 -1.30 -4.15
CA SER A 148 -12.77 -1.34 -5.55
C SER A 148 -14.04 -2.15 -5.74
N GLU A 149 -14.19 -3.27 -5.02
CA GLU A 149 -15.40 -4.10 -5.05
C GLU A 149 -16.57 -3.41 -4.36
N LYS A 150 -16.34 -2.81 -3.19
CA LYS A 150 -17.41 -2.21 -2.38
C LYS A 150 -17.83 -0.80 -2.84
N TYR A 151 -16.90 0.03 -3.32
CA TYR A 151 -17.15 1.46 -3.60
C TYR A 151 -16.76 1.91 -5.01
N THR A 152 -15.99 1.11 -5.76
CA THR A 152 -15.26 1.51 -6.98
C THR A 152 -14.07 2.46 -6.70
N LEU A 153 -13.03 2.37 -7.54
CA LEU A 153 -11.87 3.28 -7.45
C LEU A 153 -12.17 4.74 -7.86
N ASN A 154 -13.34 5.03 -8.43
CA ASN A 154 -13.72 6.38 -8.79
C ASN A 154 -14.48 7.11 -7.66
N SER A 155 -14.88 6.39 -6.60
CA SER A 155 -15.57 6.99 -5.46
C SER A 155 -14.62 7.80 -4.57
N PRO A 156 -15.13 8.58 -3.63
CA PRO A 156 -14.33 9.24 -2.59
C PRO A 156 -13.39 8.27 -1.84
N GLU A 157 -13.89 7.11 -1.41
CA GLU A 157 -13.09 6.06 -0.77
C GLU A 157 -12.03 5.52 -1.73
N GLY A 158 -12.41 5.28 -2.99
CA GLY A 158 -11.49 4.89 -4.06
C GLY A 158 -10.33 5.87 -4.24
N ARG A 159 -10.62 7.17 -4.23
CA ARG A 159 -9.58 8.21 -4.29
C ARG A 159 -8.71 8.23 -3.04
N GLY A 160 -9.30 8.00 -1.86
CA GLY A 160 -8.57 7.89 -0.61
C GLY A 160 -7.53 6.76 -0.62
N VAL A 161 -7.94 5.55 -1.01
CA VAL A 161 -7.04 4.38 -1.05
C VAL A 161 -5.96 4.53 -2.12
N LEU A 162 -6.30 5.08 -3.30
CA LEU A 162 -5.33 5.36 -4.35
C LEU A 162 -4.33 6.44 -3.92
N GLY A 163 -4.79 7.45 -3.19
CA GLY A 163 -3.92 8.50 -2.62
C GLY A 163 -2.85 7.91 -1.72
N ILE A 164 -3.24 7.07 -0.76
CA ILE A 164 -2.27 6.38 0.11
C ILE A 164 -1.40 5.40 -0.65
N TYR A 165 -1.93 4.67 -1.64
CA TYR A 165 -1.12 3.79 -2.47
C TYR A 165 0.00 4.55 -3.17
N LEU A 166 -0.30 5.71 -3.77
CA LEU A 166 0.67 6.54 -4.49
C LEU A 166 1.66 7.20 -3.53
N ILE A 167 1.19 7.84 -2.46
CA ILE A 167 2.06 8.46 -1.44
C ILE A 167 2.97 7.43 -0.79
N GLY A 168 2.42 6.27 -0.41
CA GLY A 168 3.18 5.16 0.13
C GLY A 168 4.21 4.62 -0.87
N THR A 169 3.89 4.56 -2.16
CA THR A 169 4.85 4.14 -3.18
C THR A 169 6.02 5.12 -3.30
N ILE A 170 5.75 6.43 -3.29
CA ILE A 170 6.79 7.45 -3.44
C ILE A 170 7.65 7.60 -2.17
N PHE A 171 7.01 7.67 -1.00
CA PHE A 171 7.67 8.06 0.25
C PHE A 171 7.85 6.90 1.23
N GLY A 172 7.11 5.80 1.07
CA GLY A 172 7.08 4.72 2.05
C GLY A 172 8.45 4.11 2.29
N SER A 173 9.21 3.76 1.24
CA SER A 173 10.54 3.17 1.44
C SER A 173 11.50 4.09 2.21
N ILE A 174 11.40 5.40 2.01
CA ILE A 174 12.19 6.41 2.73
C ILE A 174 11.79 6.47 4.21
N ILE A 175 10.48 6.47 4.49
CA ILE A 175 9.99 6.50 5.88
C ILE A 175 10.40 5.22 6.60
N PHE A 176 10.22 4.06 5.98
CA PHE A 176 10.49 2.76 6.58
C PHE A 176 11.98 2.45 6.74
N SER A 177 12.85 2.99 5.87
CA SER A 177 14.32 2.88 6.04
C SER A 177 14.83 3.65 7.26
N ILE A 178 14.13 4.70 7.69
CA ILE A 178 14.45 5.48 8.89
C ILE A 178 13.78 4.89 10.12
N LEU A 179 12.51 4.47 10.00
CA LEU A 179 11.70 4.02 11.12
C LEU A 179 12.28 2.77 11.81
N ALA A 180 12.76 1.78 11.06
CA ALA A 180 13.32 0.57 11.66
C ALA A 180 14.59 0.84 12.52
N PRO A 181 15.60 1.57 12.02
CA PRO A 181 16.70 2.09 12.83
C PRO A 181 16.26 2.85 14.08
N LEU A 182 15.26 3.73 13.94
CA LEU A 182 14.75 4.53 15.05
C LEU A 182 14.17 3.64 16.16
N LEU A 183 13.34 2.64 15.80
CA LEU A 183 12.77 1.70 16.75
C LEU A 183 13.87 0.87 17.45
N LEU A 184 14.90 0.43 16.72
CA LEU A 184 16.05 -0.22 17.35
C LEU A 184 16.75 0.71 18.35
N GLY A 185 16.94 1.98 17.99
CA GLY A 185 17.52 3.01 18.86
C GLY A 185 16.68 3.35 20.09
N MET A 186 15.36 3.19 20.02
CA MET A 186 14.44 3.31 21.16
C MET A 186 14.50 2.10 22.13
N GLY A 187 15.31 1.09 21.82
CA GLY A 187 15.53 -0.09 22.67
C GLY A 187 14.66 -1.29 22.33
N PHE A 188 13.90 -1.25 21.22
CA PHE A 188 13.14 -2.41 20.78
C PHE A 188 14.06 -3.55 20.29
N ASN A 189 13.65 -4.80 20.54
CA ASN A 189 14.41 -5.97 20.12
C ASN A 189 14.49 -6.05 18.58
N TYR A 190 15.69 -6.30 18.03
CA TYR A 190 15.90 -6.38 16.58
C TYR A 190 14.98 -7.39 15.88
N LYS A 191 14.60 -8.50 16.53
CA LYS A 191 13.67 -9.49 15.97
C LYS A 191 12.27 -8.90 15.83
N ALA A 192 11.81 -8.15 16.82
CA ALA A 192 10.50 -7.50 16.78
C ALA A 192 10.47 -6.41 15.70
N VAL A 193 11.52 -5.59 15.60
CA VAL A 193 11.64 -4.58 14.54
C VAL A 193 11.71 -5.25 13.16
N ALA A 194 12.44 -6.36 13.02
CA ALA A 194 12.49 -7.11 11.77
C ALA A 194 11.12 -7.66 11.36
N MET A 195 10.33 -8.20 12.29
CA MET A 195 8.95 -8.62 12.01
C MET A 195 8.10 -7.42 11.58
N SER A 196 8.19 -6.29 12.28
CA SER A 196 7.44 -5.07 11.94
C SER A 196 7.73 -4.49 10.55
N ALA A 197 8.85 -4.88 9.92
CA ALA A 197 9.17 -4.46 8.56
C ALA A 197 8.22 -5.08 7.51
N GLY A 198 7.59 -6.21 7.80
CA GLY A 198 6.66 -6.89 6.88
C GLY A 198 5.28 -6.23 6.87
N VAL A 199 5.19 -5.04 6.29
CA VAL A 199 3.97 -4.21 6.33
C VAL A 199 2.98 -4.46 5.19
N GLY A 200 3.21 -5.45 4.33
CA GLY A 200 2.38 -5.69 3.14
C GLY A 200 2.89 -4.98 1.89
N SER A 201 4.07 -4.33 1.94
CA SER A 201 4.77 -3.80 0.77
C SER A 201 6.20 -4.31 0.69
N SER A 202 6.54 -5.05 -0.37
CA SER A 202 7.89 -5.58 -0.61
C SER A 202 8.97 -4.48 -0.64
N SER A 203 8.64 -3.30 -1.15
CA SER A 203 9.57 -2.17 -1.24
C SER A 203 9.88 -1.59 0.14
N MET A 204 8.85 -1.39 0.95
CA MET A 204 8.97 -0.84 2.30
C MET A 204 9.64 -1.85 3.23
N MET A 205 9.27 -3.14 3.12
CA MET A 205 9.90 -4.25 3.83
C MET A 205 11.40 -4.32 3.54
N THR A 206 11.77 -4.29 2.25
CA THR A 206 13.18 -4.33 1.85
C THR A 206 13.92 -3.16 2.48
N ALA A 207 13.43 -1.93 2.32
CA ALA A 207 14.07 -0.72 2.85
C ALA A 207 14.24 -0.73 4.38
N ALA A 208 13.21 -1.14 5.13
CA ALA A 208 13.28 -1.27 6.59
C ALA A 208 14.28 -2.35 7.02
N SER A 209 14.19 -3.54 6.42
CA SER A 209 14.98 -4.71 6.79
C SER A 209 16.47 -4.57 6.47
N THR A 210 16.83 -3.98 5.31
CA THR A 210 18.23 -3.73 4.94
C THR A 210 18.86 -2.66 5.82
N SER A 211 18.12 -1.59 6.12
CA SER A 211 18.57 -0.52 7.03
C SER A 211 18.78 -1.04 8.44
N LEU A 212 17.91 -1.93 8.93
CA LEU A 212 18.07 -2.60 10.22
C LEU A 212 19.26 -3.58 10.21
N ALA A 213 19.42 -4.38 9.16
CA ALA A 213 20.51 -5.34 9.02
C ALA A 213 21.89 -4.66 9.00
N ALA A 214 21.99 -3.47 8.39
CA ALA A 214 23.21 -2.67 8.40
C ALA A 214 23.64 -2.21 9.82
N LEU A 215 22.69 -2.08 10.75
CA LEU A 215 22.96 -1.73 12.15
C LEU A 215 23.27 -2.94 13.03
N VAL A 216 22.80 -4.12 12.65
CA VAL A 216 23.05 -5.37 13.39
C VAL A 216 23.60 -6.46 12.45
N PRO A 217 24.82 -6.28 11.87
CA PRO A 217 25.31 -7.14 10.79
C PRO A 217 25.38 -8.63 11.17
N LYS A 218 25.68 -8.93 12.44
CA LYS A 218 25.74 -10.31 12.97
C LYS A 218 24.40 -11.05 12.87
N HIS A 219 23.28 -10.33 12.77
CA HIS A 219 21.93 -10.90 12.70
C HIS A 219 21.22 -10.57 11.38
N SER A 220 21.97 -10.15 10.34
CA SER A 220 21.42 -9.77 9.03
C SER A 220 20.49 -10.83 8.45
N ASP A 221 20.91 -12.09 8.37
CA ASP A 221 20.11 -13.18 7.79
C ASP A 221 18.81 -13.41 8.55
N THR A 222 18.85 -13.31 9.88
CA THR A 222 17.66 -13.41 10.74
C THR A 222 16.71 -12.26 10.48
N ILE A 223 17.21 -11.03 10.38
CA ILE A 223 16.40 -9.82 10.12
C ILE A 223 15.69 -9.93 8.78
N LEU A 224 16.42 -10.25 7.71
CA LEU A 224 15.87 -10.37 6.36
C LEU A 224 14.84 -11.51 6.29
N SER A 225 15.12 -12.64 6.93
CA SER A 225 14.20 -13.79 6.96
C SER A 225 12.92 -13.47 7.72
N PHE A 226 13.02 -12.80 8.88
CA PHE A 226 11.86 -12.43 9.69
C PHE A 226 10.98 -11.40 8.97
N ALA A 227 11.59 -10.40 8.32
CA ALA A 227 10.88 -9.42 7.52
C ALA A 227 10.15 -10.06 6.34
N ALA A 228 10.81 -10.96 5.60
CA ALA A 228 10.22 -11.67 4.47
C ALA A 228 9.07 -12.61 4.90
N ALA A 229 9.24 -13.33 6.03
CA ALA A 229 8.19 -14.16 6.60
C ALA A 229 6.98 -13.31 7.01
N SER A 230 7.21 -12.19 7.69
CA SER A 230 6.15 -11.26 8.08
C SER A 230 5.42 -10.68 6.88
N GLN A 231 6.14 -10.21 5.86
CA GLN A 231 5.55 -9.67 4.64
C GLN A 231 4.64 -10.67 3.94
N LEU A 232 5.11 -11.91 3.80
CA LEU A 232 4.34 -12.98 3.20
C LEU A 232 3.06 -13.25 3.99
N LEU A 233 3.14 -13.20 5.32
CA LEU A 233 2.02 -13.46 6.19
C LEU A 233 1.01 -12.31 6.18
N THR A 234 1.46 -11.06 6.32
CA THR A 234 0.63 -9.86 6.16
C THR A 234 -0.12 -9.88 4.83
N SER A 235 0.54 -10.25 3.72
CA SER A 235 -0.11 -10.40 2.40
C SER A 235 -1.18 -11.49 2.35
N PHE A 236 -1.16 -12.46 3.29
CA PHE A 236 -2.15 -13.54 3.37
C PHE A 236 -3.24 -13.27 4.41
N ILE A 237 -2.87 -13.16 5.70
CA ILE A 237 -3.82 -12.97 6.80
C ILE A 237 -4.34 -11.54 6.92
N GLY A 238 -3.60 -10.55 6.41
CA GLY A 238 -3.95 -9.15 6.56
C GLY A 238 -5.28 -8.78 5.93
N THR A 239 -5.59 -9.35 4.76
CA THR A 239 -6.90 -9.15 4.11
C THR A 239 -8.06 -9.67 4.97
N TYR A 240 -7.87 -10.79 5.68
CA TYR A 240 -8.89 -11.34 6.57
C TYR A 240 -9.05 -10.49 7.84
N ILE A 241 -7.95 -10.08 8.46
CA ILE A 241 -7.96 -9.16 9.61
C ILE A 241 -8.59 -7.83 9.22
N MET A 242 -8.28 -7.32 8.04
CA MET A 242 -8.91 -6.13 7.48
C MET A 242 -10.42 -6.30 7.37
N TYR A 243 -10.88 -7.37 6.72
CA TYR A 243 -12.31 -7.60 6.50
C TYR A 243 -13.10 -7.82 7.80
N PHE A 244 -12.58 -8.65 8.72
CA PHE A 244 -13.31 -9.03 9.93
C PHE A 244 -13.12 -8.09 11.12
N LEU A 245 -12.02 -7.34 11.19
CA LEU A 245 -11.71 -6.47 12.33
C LEU A 245 -11.60 -5.02 11.92
N ALA A 246 -10.79 -4.70 10.91
CA ALA A 246 -10.52 -3.33 10.51
C ALA A 246 -11.77 -2.63 9.97
N VAL A 247 -12.51 -3.27 9.05
CA VAL A 247 -13.72 -2.70 8.46
C VAL A 247 -14.81 -2.42 9.52
N PRO A 248 -15.19 -3.36 10.40
CA PRO A 248 -16.16 -3.06 11.46
C PRO A 248 -15.70 -1.96 12.41
N LEU A 249 -14.42 -1.98 12.81
CA LEU A 249 -13.84 -0.94 13.67
C LEU A 249 -13.90 0.43 12.99
N GLN A 250 -13.53 0.49 11.72
CA GLN A 250 -13.55 1.72 10.94
C GLN A 250 -14.97 2.28 10.81
N ARG A 251 -15.96 1.43 10.52
CA ARG A 251 -17.37 1.85 10.48
C ARG A 251 -17.82 2.45 11.80
N PHE A 252 -17.50 1.78 12.91
CA PHE A 252 -17.84 2.26 14.25
C PHE A 252 -17.18 3.61 14.55
N MET A 253 -15.86 3.70 14.36
CA MET A 253 -15.08 4.91 14.65
C MET A 253 -15.47 6.08 13.76
N TYR A 254 -15.66 5.84 12.45
CA TYR A 254 -16.08 6.87 11.50
C TYR A 254 -17.39 7.51 11.95
N THR A 255 -18.42 6.69 12.16
CA THR A 255 -19.76 7.16 12.55
C THR A 255 -19.73 7.88 13.90
N HIS A 256 -18.93 7.40 14.85
CA HIS A 256 -18.82 8.00 16.17
C HIS A 256 -18.11 9.36 16.10
N ILE A 257 -16.94 9.45 15.44
CA ILE A 257 -16.13 10.67 15.38
C ILE A 257 -16.85 11.76 14.57
N THR A 258 -17.44 11.44 13.42
CA THR A 258 -18.18 12.43 12.62
C THR A 258 -19.41 12.96 13.38
N SER A 259 -20.09 12.12 14.16
CA SER A 259 -21.22 12.56 14.99
C SER A 259 -20.81 13.58 16.07
N LEU A 260 -19.57 13.47 16.59
CA LEU A 260 -19.00 14.42 17.54
C LEU A 260 -18.58 15.73 16.85
N LEU A 261 -18.07 15.65 15.62
CA LEU A 261 -17.58 16.81 14.88
C LEU A 261 -18.72 17.69 14.31
N ASP A 262 -19.74 17.11 13.67
CA ASP A 262 -20.71 17.88 12.87
C ASP A 262 -22.11 18.00 13.50
N ARG A 263 -22.30 17.48 14.72
CA ARG A 263 -23.60 17.39 15.42
C ARG A 263 -24.70 16.63 14.65
N LYS A 264 -24.42 16.13 13.43
CA LYS A 264 -25.24 15.20 12.65
C LYS A 264 -24.46 13.91 12.46
N LYS A 265 -25.13 12.76 12.58
CA LYS A 265 -24.54 11.47 12.23
C LYS A 265 -24.39 11.40 10.72
N GLU A 266 -23.16 11.43 10.23
CA GLU A 266 -22.89 10.92 8.89
C GLU A 266 -23.17 9.43 8.89
N VAL A 267 -23.86 8.96 7.84
CA VAL A 267 -24.08 7.53 7.63
C VAL A 267 -22.84 7.00 6.95
N TYR A 268 -22.24 5.96 7.52
CA TYR A 268 -21.14 5.27 6.86
C TYR A 268 -21.65 4.77 5.50
N PRO A 269 -20.98 5.10 4.39
CA PRO A 269 -21.47 4.78 3.06
C PRO A 269 -21.60 3.26 2.91
N ASP A 270 -22.84 2.83 2.65
CA ASP A 270 -23.15 1.49 2.18
C ASP A 270 -23.54 1.66 0.72
N HIS A 271 -22.55 1.53 -0.16
CA HIS A 271 -22.82 1.39 -1.58
C HIS A 271 -23.07 -0.10 -1.84
N ASP A 272 -24.27 -0.40 -2.35
CA ASP A 272 -24.74 -1.74 -2.76
C ASP A 272 -23.86 -2.34 -3.87
#